data_AF-B3G2Q7-F1
#
_entry.id   AF-B3G2Q7-F1
#
_cell.length_a   1.000
_cell.length_b   1.000
_cell.length_c   1.000
_cell.angle_alpha   90.00
_cell.angle_beta   90.00
_cell.angle_gamma   90.00
#
_symmetry.space_group_name_H-M   'P 1'
#
loop_
_entity.id
_entity.type
_entity.pdbx_description
1 polymer ?
#
loop_
_entity_poly.entity_id
_entity_poly.type
_entity_poly.pdbx_seq_one_letter_code
_entity_poly.pdbx_strand_id
1 'polypeptide(L)'
;MGRPAGWMQELTGRGAMRSPGAPSLRREIERLFWEQIATGITSERAAEAISVSSAVGTRWFRHRGGMPLFMSNHISGRYLSFAEREEIGLLRAQSVGVREIARRLGRSPSTISRELTRNAANS
;
A
#
# COMPACT_ATOMS: atom_id res chain seq x y z
N MET A 1 16.18 -0.25 35.50
CA MET A 1 16.49 -1.66 35.19
C MET A 1 16.13 -1.91 33.73
N GLY A 2 17.14 -2.11 32.87
CA GLY A 2 16.92 -2.40 31.45
C GLY A 2 16.55 -3.86 31.23
N ARG A 3 15.74 -4.15 30.22
CA ARG A 3 15.34 -5.52 29.89
C ARG A 3 16.56 -6.30 29.35
N PRO A 4 16.80 -7.55 29.80
CA PRO A 4 17.95 -8.33 29.36
C PRO A 4 17.85 -8.71 27.88
N ALA A 5 19.00 -8.87 27.22
CA ALA A 5 19.06 -9.32 25.84
C ALA A 5 18.38 -10.69 25.69
N GLY A 6 17.46 -10.83 24.73
CA GLY A 6 16.75 -12.10 24.47
C GLY A 6 15.40 -12.29 25.18
N TRP A 7 15.00 -11.38 26.08
CA TRP A 7 13.74 -11.53 26.84
C TRP A 7 12.48 -11.68 25.95
N MET A 8 12.45 -11.03 24.76
CA MET A 8 11.36 -11.19 23.78
C MET A 8 11.35 -12.56 23.11
N GLN A 9 12.52 -13.19 22.90
CA GLN A 9 12.61 -14.54 22.32
C GLN A 9 12.07 -15.59 23.31
N GLU A 10 12.35 -15.42 24.59
CA GLU A 10 11.91 -16.32 25.66
C GLU A 10 10.39 -16.26 25.86
N LEU A 11 9.78 -15.08 25.69
CA LEU A 11 8.34 -14.86 25.84
C LEU A 11 7.51 -15.23 24.60
N THR A 12 8.06 -15.09 23.39
CA THR A 12 7.30 -15.24 22.14
C THR A 12 7.78 -16.39 21.24
N GLY A 13 8.91 -17.03 21.57
CA GLY A 13 9.52 -18.09 20.78
C GLY A 13 10.09 -17.63 19.43
N ARG A 14 10.21 -16.32 19.18
CA ARG A 14 10.67 -15.77 17.89
C ARG A 14 11.73 -14.70 18.08
N GLY A 15 12.70 -14.68 17.18
CA GLY A 15 13.70 -13.62 17.07
C GLY A 15 13.05 -12.24 16.88
N ALA A 16 13.74 -11.19 17.31
CA ALA A 16 13.26 -9.82 17.15
C ALA A 16 12.97 -9.51 15.67
N MET A 17 11.72 -9.15 15.35
CA MET A 17 11.36 -8.75 13.99
C MET A 17 12.05 -7.44 13.61
N ARG A 18 12.66 -7.40 12.44
CA ARG A 18 13.14 -6.15 11.83
C ARG A 18 11.90 -5.32 11.47
N SER A 19 11.81 -4.09 11.99
CA SER A 19 10.69 -3.22 11.63
C SER A 19 10.70 -2.99 10.11
N PRO A 20 9.56 -3.06 9.39
CA PRO A 20 9.52 -2.93 7.93
C PRO A 20 9.96 -1.57 7.35
N GLY A 21 10.45 -0.64 8.18
CA GLY A 21 10.61 0.77 7.83
C GLY A 21 9.27 1.49 7.73
N ALA A 22 9.32 2.79 7.44
CA ALA A 22 8.11 3.57 7.18
C ALA A 22 7.44 3.08 5.88
N PRO A 23 6.11 2.89 5.85
CA PRO A 23 5.42 2.49 4.63
C PRO A 23 5.71 3.47 3.49
N SER A 24 6.11 2.96 2.33
CA SER A 24 6.18 3.77 1.12
C SER A 24 4.79 4.31 0.78
N LEU A 25 4.72 5.55 0.31
CA LEU A 25 3.47 6.13 -0.19
C LEU A 25 2.86 5.26 -1.30
N ARG A 26 1.53 5.33 -1.41
CA ARG A 26 0.72 4.46 -2.27
C ARG A 26 1.11 4.64 -3.74
N ARG A 27 1.30 3.52 -4.45
CA ARG A 27 1.60 3.52 -5.91
C ARG A 27 0.57 4.28 -6.73
N GLU A 28 -0.70 4.22 -6.34
CA GLU A 28 -1.81 4.94 -6.99
C GLU A 28 -1.63 6.45 -6.86
N ILE A 29 -1.25 6.94 -5.68
CA ILE A 29 -1.02 8.37 -5.42
C ILE A 29 0.22 8.86 -6.17
N GLU A 30 1.30 8.06 -6.20
CA GLU A 30 2.47 8.39 -7.01
C GLU A 30 2.12 8.43 -8.51
N ARG A 31 1.18 7.62 -9.02
CA ARG A 31 0.71 7.73 -10.41
C ARG A 31 -0.05 9.03 -10.67
N LEU A 32 -0.97 9.40 -9.79
CA LEU A 32 -1.70 10.68 -9.92
C LEU A 32 -0.73 11.87 -9.94
N PHE A 33 0.33 11.83 -9.13
CA PHE A 33 1.40 12.84 -9.17
C PHE A 33 1.99 12.97 -10.58
N TRP A 34 2.33 11.84 -11.19
CA TRP A 34 2.95 11.81 -12.51
C TRP A 34 2.00 12.16 -13.65
N GLU A 35 0.71 11.86 -13.52
CA GLU A 35 -0.33 12.37 -14.43
C GLU A 35 -0.36 13.89 -14.40
N GLN A 36 -0.26 14.50 -13.22
CA GLN A 36 -0.20 15.96 -13.10
C GLN A 36 1.10 16.52 -13.67
N ILE A 37 2.27 15.93 -13.41
CA ILE A 37 3.54 16.36 -14.03
C ILE A 37 3.46 16.31 -15.56
N ALA A 38 2.80 15.31 -16.14
CA ALA A 38 2.65 15.19 -17.59
C ALA A 38 1.83 16.34 -18.21
N THR A 39 1.04 17.08 -17.43
CA THR A 39 0.35 18.31 -17.89
C THR A 39 1.27 19.52 -18.00
N GLY A 40 2.53 19.42 -17.55
CA GLY A 40 3.53 20.49 -17.62
C GLY A 40 3.61 21.39 -16.38
N ILE A 41 2.94 21.04 -15.28
CA ILE A 41 3.02 21.81 -14.03
C ILE A 41 4.23 21.41 -13.16
N THR A 42 4.61 22.26 -12.21
CA THR A 42 5.76 22.02 -11.32
C THR A 42 5.49 20.91 -10.30
N SER A 43 6.56 20.34 -9.73
CA SER A 43 6.45 19.26 -8.75
C SER A 43 5.71 19.65 -7.46
N GLU A 44 5.81 20.92 -7.07
CA GLU A 44 5.10 21.48 -5.92
C GLU A 44 3.59 21.52 -6.20
N ARG A 45 3.19 22.07 -7.36
CA ARG A 45 1.77 22.16 -7.75
C ARG A 45 1.16 20.77 -8.01
N ALA A 46 1.94 19.85 -8.57
CA ALA A 46 1.52 18.47 -8.75
C ALA A 46 1.30 17.77 -7.41
N ALA A 47 2.15 18.01 -6.40
CA ALA A 47 1.97 17.46 -5.06
C ALA A 47 0.74 18.04 -4.36
N GLU A 48 0.54 19.35 -4.44
CA GLU A 48 -0.65 20.05 -3.91
C GLU A 48 -1.93 19.50 -4.55
N ALA A 49 -1.94 19.29 -5.87
CA ALA A 49 -3.11 18.79 -6.61
C ALA A 49 -3.59 17.40 -6.18
N ILE A 50 -2.71 16.61 -5.52
CA ILE A 50 -3.04 15.27 -5.03
C ILE A 50 -2.98 15.19 -3.50
N SER A 51 -2.95 16.33 -2.81
CA SER A 51 -2.91 16.44 -1.34
C SER A 51 -1.71 15.74 -0.70
N VAL A 52 -0.55 15.79 -1.35
CA VAL A 52 0.73 15.27 -0.85
C VAL A 52 1.65 16.44 -0.51
N SER A 53 2.50 16.29 0.50
CA SER A 53 3.45 17.34 0.86
C SER A 53 4.44 17.63 -0.28
N SER A 54 4.77 18.91 -0.49
CA SER A 54 5.68 19.32 -1.57
C SER A 54 7.03 18.59 -1.49
N ALA A 55 7.56 18.36 -0.28
CA ALA A 55 8.79 17.59 -0.05
C ALA A 55 8.74 16.16 -0.60
N VAL A 56 7.57 15.50 -0.52
CA VAL A 56 7.37 14.16 -1.11
C VAL A 56 7.34 14.25 -2.63
N GLY A 57 6.64 15.23 -3.20
CA GLY A 57 6.60 15.48 -4.64
C GLY A 57 7.99 15.72 -5.23
N THR A 58 8.77 16.62 -4.62
CA THR A 58 10.16 16.88 -5.01
C THR A 58 11.03 15.63 -4.91
N ARG A 59 10.85 14.82 -3.86
CA ARG A 59 11.58 13.55 -3.69
C ARG A 59 11.23 12.56 -4.79
N TRP A 60 9.95 12.39 -5.14
CA TRP A 60 9.53 11.52 -6.24
C TRP A 60 10.10 11.99 -7.58
N PHE A 61 9.99 13.28 -7.88
CA PHE A 61 10.52 13.87 -9.10
C PHE A 61 12.02 13.60 -9.24
N ARG A 62 12.80 13.87 -8.18
CA ARG A 62 14.25 13.62 -8.15
C ARG A 62 14.59 12.13 -8.25
N HIS A 63 13.89 11.26 -7.52
CA HIS A 63 14.14 9.82 -7.54
C HIS A 63 13.92 9.19 -8.92
N ARG A 64 13.00 9.73 -9.73
CA ARG A 64 12.69 9.21 -11.07
C ARG A 64 13.35 10.00 -12.20
N GLY A 65 14.16 11.01 -11.89
CA GLY A 65 14.85 11.83 -12.90
C GLY A 65 13.90 12.67 -13.77
N GLY A 66 12.73 13.05 -13.24
CA GLY A 66 11.77 13.90 -13.95
C GLY A 66 10.91 13.23 -15.01
N MET A 67 11.01 11.90 -15.21
CA MET A 67 10.12 11.16 -16.12
C MET A 67 9.68 9.79 -15.56
N PRO A 68 8.37 9.46 -15.59
CA PRO A 68 7.88 8.19 -15.08
C PRO A 68 7.81 7.12 -16.18
N LEU A 69 8.87 6.31 -16.31
CA LEU A 69 8.94 5.19 -17.27
C LEU A 69 7.87 4.09 -17.08
N PHE A 70 7.08 4.13 -16.00
CA PHE A 70 6.12 3.11 -15.62
C PHE A 70 4.65 3.49 -15.90
N MET A 71 4.39 4.71 -16.39
CA MET A 71 3.02 5.15 -16.71
C MET A 71 2.47 4.53 -17.99
N SER A 72 3.35 3.96 -18.83
CA SER A 72 3.01 3.31 -20.11
C SER A 72 2.22 2.01 -19.95
N ASN A 73 2.28 1.36 -18.78
CA ASN A 73 1.52 0.14 -18.53
C ASN A 73 0.36 0.43 -17.57
N HIS A 74 -0.87 0.15 -18.02
CA HIS A 74 -2.03 0.07 -17.14
C HIS A 74 -1.73 -0.90 -15.98
N ILE A 75 -2.19 -0.56 -14.76
CA ILE A 75 -2.11 -1.49 -13.62
C ILE A 75 -2.87 -2.75 -14.03
N SER A 76 -2.15 -3.84 -14.22
CA SER A 76 -2.79 -5.12 -14.48
C SER A 76 -3.73 -5.42 -13.31
N GLY A 77 -4.95 -5.89 -13.60
CA GLY A 77 -5.88 -6.39 -12.58
C GLY A 77 -5.34 -7.59 -11.79
N ARG A 78 -4.07 -7.96 -11.91
CA ARG A 78 -3.38 -8.97 -11.11
C ARG A 78 -3.37 -8.64 -9.61
N TYR A 79 -3.30 -7.35 -9.26
CA TYR A 79 -3.19 -6.91 -7.86
C TYR A 79 -4.49 -6.27 -7.36
N LEU A 80 -4.73 -6.37 -6.05
CA LEU A 80 -5.81 -5.64 -5.38
C LEU A 80 -5.41 -4.17 -5.21
N SER A 81 -6.29 -3.27 -5.63
CA SER A 81 -6.21 -1.84 -5.34
C SER A 81 -6.37 -1.58 -3.84
N PHE A 82 -6.03 -0.37 -3.40
CA PHE A 82 -6.26 -0.04 -2.00
C PHE A 82 -7.74 -0.08 -1.62
N ALA A 83 -8.61 0.49 -2.45
CA ALA A 83 -10.06 0.50 -2.22
C ALA A 83 -10.61 -0.93 -2.08
N GLU A 84 -10.15 -1.86 -2.92
CA GLU A 84 -10.54 -3.27 -2.81
C GLU A 84 -10.08 -3.89 -1.48
N ARG A 85 -8.89 -3.56 -0.99
CA ARG A 85 -8.38 -4.06 0.29
C ARG A 85 -9.17 -3.50 1.48
N GLU A 86 -9.53 -2.22 1.43
CA GLU A 86 -10.38 -1.61 2.44
C GLU A 86 -11.76 -2.26 2.46
N GLU A 87 -12.38 -2.43 1.30
CA GLU A 87 -13.68 -3.08 1.17
C GLU A 87 -13.65 -4.53 1.70
N ILE A 88 -12.58 -5.29 1.41
CA ILE A 88 -12.37 -6.62 1.99
C ILE A 88 -12.33 -6.56 3.52
N GLY A 89 -11.63 -5.57 4.09
CA GLY A 89 -11.54 -5.39 5.54
C GLY A 89 -12.88 -5.04 6.19
N LEU A 90 -13.64 -4.11 5.59
CA LEU A 90 -14.96 -3.70 6.06
C LEU A 90 -15.96 -4.86 6.01
N LEU A 91 -16.03 -5.57 4.87
CA LEU A 91 -16.90 -6.73 4.73
C LEU A 91 -16.51 -7.86 5.69
N ARG A 92 -15.22 -8.05 5.95
CA ARG A 92 -14.76 -9.02 6.93
C ARG A 92 -15.18 -8.65 8.36
N ALA A 93 -15.09 -7.36 8.73
CA ALA A 93 -15.56 -6.87 10.02
C ALA A 93 -17.08 -7.07 10.20
N GLN A 94 -17.84 -7.01 9.11
CA GLN A 94 -19.27 -7.36 9.07
C GLN A 94 -19.54 -8.87 9.04
N SER A 95 -18.53 -9.72 9.25
CA SER A 95 -18.62 -11.19 9.23
C SER A 95 -19.06 -11.79 7.88
N VAL A 96 -18.85 -11.07 6.77
CA VAL A 96 -19.14 -11.58 5.43
C VAL A 96 -18.13 -12.67 5.04
N GLY A 97 -18.64 -13.76 4.45
CA GLY A 97 -17.81 -14.90 4.03
C GLY A 97 -16.94 -14.61 2.80
N VAL A 98 -15.80 -15.30 2.68
CA VAL A 98 -14.81 -15.11 1.60
C VAL A 98 -15.42 -15.18 0.19
N ARG A 99 -16.31 -16.16 -0.06
CA ARG A 99 -16.95 -16.35 -1.37
C ARG A 99 -17.94 -15.21 -1.71
N GLU A 100 -18.58 -14.66 -0.69
CA GLU A 100 -19.50 -13.54 -0.85
C GLU A 100 -18.72 -12.25 -1.21
N ILE A 101 -17.65 -11.97 -0.46
CA ILE A 101 -16.73 -10.85 -0.75
C ILE A 101 -16.18 -10.96 -2.18
N ALA A 102 -15.73 -12.16 -2.57
CA ALA A 102 -15.20 -12.43 -3.90
C ALA A 102 -16.21 -12.11 -5.02
N ARG A 103 -17.49 -12.48 -4.81
CA ARG A 103 -18.57 -12.19 -5.78
C ARG A 103 -18.83 -10.69 -5.90
N ARG A 104 -18.86 -9.96 -4.78
CA ARG A 104 -19.09 -8.50 -4.76
C ARG A 104 -17.99 -7.73 -5.48
N LEU A 105 -16.74 -8.18 -5.34
CA LEU A 105 -15.57 -7.51 -5.94
C LEU A 105 -15.20 -8.05 -7.33
N GLY A 106 -15.89 -9.07 -7.85
CA GLY A 106 -15.52 -9.71 -9.11
C GLY A 106 -14.13 -10.36 -9.09
N ARG A 107 -13.68 -10.81 -7.91
CA ARG A 107 -12.36 -11.41 -7.69
C ARG A 107 -12.45 -12.90 -7.41
N SER A 108 -11.32 -13.60 -7.56
CA SER A 108 -11.26 -15.00 -7.18
C SER A 108 -11.33 -15.15 -5.64
N PRO A 109 -12.02 -16.17 -5.09
CA PRO A 109 -12.03 -16.43 -3.65
C PRO A 109 -10.63 -16.65 -3.06
N SER A 110 -9.69 -17.21 -3.84
CA SER A 110 -8.31 -17.42 -3.41
C SER A 110 -7.55 -16.10 -3.26
N THR A 111 -7.85 -15.08 -4.08
CA THR A 111 -7.32 -13.71 -3.92
C THR A 111 -7.74 -13.12 -2.59
N ILE A 112 -9.04 -13.18 -2.26
CA ILE A 112 -9.60 -12.65 -1.01
C ILE A 112 -9.02 -13.37 0.21
N SER A 113 -8.98 -14.72 0.17
CA SER A 113 -8.41 -15.51 1.26
C SER A 113 -6.96 -15.13 1.54
N ARG A 114 -6.12 -15.00 0.49
CA ARG A 114 -4.71 -14.62 0.64
C ARG A 114 -4.53 -13.22 1.21
N GLU A 115 -5.43 -12.28 0.87
CA GLU A 115 -5.42 -10.93 1.44
C GLU A 115 -5.71 -10.96 2.94
N LEU A 116 -6.78 -11.66 3.34
CA LEU A 116 -7.16 -11.80 4.74
C LEU A 116 -6.07 -12.48 5.57
N THR A 117 -5.44 -13.54 5.06
CA THR A 117 -4.32 -14.21 5.74
C THR A 117 -3.12 -13.27 5.93
N ARG A 118 -2.79 -12.44 4.93
CA ARG A 118 -1.67 -11.49 5.04
C ARG A 118 -1.96 -10.38 6.05
N ASN A 119 -3.19 -9.88 6.10
CA ASN A 119 -3.56 -8.82 7.04
C ASN A 119 -3.68 -9.33 8.48
N ALA A 120 -4.11 -10.58 8.68
CA ALA A 120 -4.17 -11.21 10.01
C ALA A 120 -2.78 -11.47 10.64
N ALA A 121 -1.70 -11.52 9.85
CA ALA A 121 -0.34 -11.64 10.35
C ALA A 121 0.24 -10.31 10.86
N ASN A 122 -0.42 -9.19 10.57
CA ASN A 122 0.01 -7.84 10.92
C ASN A 122 -0.81 -7.23 12.08
N SER A 123 -1.79 -7.96 12.61
CA SER A 123 -2.72 -7.53 13.67
C SER A 123 -2.59 -8.38 14.92
#